data_AF-A0A1Y1KK70-F1
#
_entry.id   AF-A0A1Y1KK70-F1
#
_cell.length_a   1.000
_cell.length_b   1.000
_cell.length_c   1.000
_cell.angle_alpha   90.00
_cell.angle_beta   90.00
_cell.angle_gamma   90.00
#
_symmetry.space_group_name_H-M   'P 1'
#
loop_
_entity.id
_entity.type
_entity.pdbx_description
1 polymer ?
#
loop_
_entity_poly.entity_id
_entity_poly.type
_entity_poly.pdbx_seq_one_letter_code
_entity_poly.pdbx_strand_id
1 'polypeptide(L)'
;MGLSAVYHTFSCRSEDDCNYYLSLDLFGIALSLLAIYMSGIYYAFWCHQAMLNFYLVTIFLIFCGAMALQHPKLNANTNVKMFVFVLWAAYGIVPTIHWTFIMGGFANPLVSMLIPRVMGMYSISGTAFLIYLTKVPERFCAGKFDYLGHSHQWWHLFVVGALYYWHNTGIMYAEYRMNHGCATSLRLDY
;
A
#
# COMPACT_ATOMS: atom_id res chain seq x y z
N MET A 1 -1.46 -0.72 -12.00
CA MET A 1 -2.11 -1.58 -13.01
C MET A 1 -1.60 -1.32 -14.42
N GLY A 2 -1.67 -0.09 -14.95
CA GLY A 2 -1.20 0.20 -16.33
C GLY A 2 0.25 -0.23 -16.60
N LEU A 3 1.20 0.17 -15.73
CA LEU A 3 2.62 -0.23 -15.86
C LEU A 3 2.82 -1.75 -15.82
N SER A 4 2.00 -2.46 -15.05
CA SER A 4 2.02 -3.92 -14.97
C SER A 4 1.57 -4.59 -16.27
N ALA A 5 0.50 -4.06 -16.88
CA ALA A 5 0.03 -4.54 -18.18
C ALA A 5 1.07 -4.32 -19.28
N VAL A 6 1.75 -3.17 -19.27
CA VAL A 6 2.86 -2.87 -20.18
C VAL A 6 3.98 -3.90 -20.02
N TYR A 7 4.42 -4.16 -18.77
CA TYR A 7 5.44 -5.18 -18.51
C TYR A 7 5.06 -6.55 -19.07
N HIS A 8 3.89 -7.08 -18.69
CA HIS A 8 3.46 -8.39 -19.15
C HIS A 8 3.19 -8.50 -20.65
N THR A 9 3.01 -7.37 -21.34
CA THR A 9 2.85 -7.34 -22.81
C THR A 9 4.18 -7.32 -23.54
N PHE A 10 5.18 -6.59 -23.02
CA PHE A 10 6.44 -6.32 -23.74
C PHE A 10 7.66 -7.05 -23.18
N SER A 11 7.53 -7.81 -22.08
CA SER A 11 8.65 -8.49 -21.42
C SER A 11 9.33 -9.58 -22.25
N CYS A 12 8.71 -10.08 -23.32
CA CYS A 12 9.26 -11.14 -24.17
C CYS A 12 10.20 -10.62 -25.28
N ARG A 13 10.35 -9.30 -25.43
CA ARG A 13 11.06 -8.70 -26.56
C ARG A 13 12.58 -8.82 -26.47
N SER A 14 13.16 -8.52 -25.32
CA SER A 14 14.59 -8.62 -25.04
C SER A 14 14.82 -8.65 -23.52
N GLU A 15 16.03 -9.05 -23.10
CA GLU A 15 16.40 -9.03 -21.68
C GLU A 15 16.41 -7.61 -21.11
N ASP A 16 16.92 -6.64 -21.88
CA ASP A 16 16.95 -5.22 -21.51
C ASP A 16 15.53 -4.64 -21.33
N ASP A 17 14.64 -4.92 -22.29
CA ASP A 17 13.23 -4.53 -22.19
C ASP A 17 12.56 -5.18 -20.98
N CYS A 18 12.80 -6.47 -20.74
CA CYS A 18 12.25 -7.19 -19.59
C CYS A 18 12.65 -6.52 -18.27
N ASN A 19 13.94 -6.20 -18.09
CA ASN A 19 14.45 -5.55 -16.88
C ASN A 19 13.92 -4.12 -16.71
N TYR A 20 13.84 -3.37 -17.81
CA TYR A 20 13.30 -2.01 -17.80
C TYR A 20 11.82 -1.99 -17.41
N TYR A 21 10.99 -2.78 -18.08
CA TYR A 21 9.55 -2.81 -17.80
C TYR A 21 9.24 -3.45 -16.45
N LEU A 22 10.02 -4.42 -15.98
CA LEU A 22 9.90 -4.95 -14.62
C LEU A 22 10.11 -3.84 -13.57
N SER A 23 11.08 -2.95 -13.81
CA SER A 23 11.32 -1.80 -12.93
C SER A 23 10.13 -0.85 -12.91
N LEU A 24 9.45 -0.65 -14.05
CA LEU A 24 8.21 0.14 -14.13
C LEU A 24 7.04 -0.54 -13.42
N ASP A 25 6.90 -1.86 -13.51
CA ASP A 25 5.86 -2.60 -12.79
C ASP A 25 6.03 -2.45 -11.26
N LEU A 26 7.26 -2.66 -10.77
CA LEU A 26 7.62 -2.46 -9.36
C LEU A 26 7.40 -1.02 -8.90
N PHE A 27 7.73 -0.03 -9.76
CA PHE A 27 7.43 1.38 -9.51
C PHE A 27 5.92 1.63 -9.39
N GLY A 28 5.10 0.98 -10.23
CA GLY A 28 3.65 1.04 -10.15
C GLY A 28 3.08 0.51 -8.84
N ILE A 29 3.62 -0.60 -8.33
CA ILE A 29 3.26 -1.14 -7.01
C ILE A 29 3.64 -0.15 -5.90
N ALA A 30 4.84 0.43 -5.98
CA ALA A 30 5.30 1.42 -5.01
C ALA A 30 4.44 2.69 -4.99
N LEU A 31 4.09 3.24 -6.16
CA LEU A 31 3.17 4.38 -6.24
C LEU A 31 1.80 4.05 -5.65
N SER A 32 1.31 2.84 -5.88
CA SER A 32 0.03 2.39 -5.31
C SER A 32 0.07 2.35 -3.78
N LEU A 33 1.14 1.79 -3.21
CA LEU A 33 1.35 1.76 -1.76
C LEU A 33 1.52 3.17 -1.16
N LEU A 34 2.27 4.05 -1.83
CA LEU A 34 2.41 5.44 -1.43
C LEU A 34 1.06 6.15 -1.42
N ALA A 35 0.23 5.99 -2.46
CA ALA A 35 -1.09 6.62 -2.54
C ALA A 35 -2.04 6.13 -1.44
N ILE A 36 -2.03 4.81 -1.14
CA ILE A 36 -2.78 4.22 -0.03
C ILE A 36 -2.39 4.90 1.30
N TYR A 37 -1.10 5.03 1.57
CA TYR A 37 -0.63 5.66 2.80
C TYR A 37 -0.89 7.15 2.87
N MET A 38 -0.60 7.90 1.81
CA MET A 38 -0.83 9.34 1.79
C MET A 38 -2.31 9.64 2.06
N SER A 39 -3.23 8.95 1.40
CA SER A 39 -4.68 9.12 1.63
C SER A 39 -5.11 8.71 3.04
N GLY A 40 -4.66 7.55 3.54
CA GLY A 40 -4.99 7.10 4.90
C GLY A 40 -4.50 8.04 5.99
N ILE A 41 -3.23 8.44 5.92
CA ILE A 41 -2.60 9.37 6.87
C ILE A 41 -3.31 10.73 6.81
N TYR A 42 -3.62 11.22 5.61
CA TYR A 42 -4.30 12.49 5.41
C TYR A 42 -5.64 12.57 6.12
N TYR A 43 -6.50 11.57 5.92
CA TYR A 43 -7.80 11.58 6.58
C TYR A 43 -7.72 11.24 8.08
N ALA A 44 -6.79 10.36 8.49
CA ALA A 44 -6.60 9.99 9.88
C ALA A 44 -6.17 11.21 10.73
N PHE A 45 -5.12 11.92 10.29
CA PHE A 45 -4.51 13.04 11.01
C PHE A 45 -5.01 14.41 10.55
N TRP A 46 -6.14 14.49 9.85
CA TRP A 46 -6.70 15.75 9.35
C TRP A 46 -6.76 16.86 10.41
N CYS A 47 -7.13 16.53 11.65
CA CYS A 47 -7.21 17.50 12.76
C CYS A 47 -5.88 17.74 13.49
N HIS A 48 -4.81 17.03 13.13
CA HIS A 48 -3.51 17.04 13.80
C HIS A 48 -2.39 17.35 12.80
N GLN A 49 -2.33 18.59 12.32
CA GLN A 49 -1.44 18.99 11.21
C GLN A 49 0.04 18.64 11.42
N ALA A 50 0.54 18.74 12.66
CA ALA A 50 1.93 18.38 12.97
C ALA A 50 2.20 16.89 12.70
N MET A 51 1.30 16.01 13.16
CA MET A 51 1.41 14.56 12.96
C MET A 51 1.16 14.18 11.51
N LEU A 52 0.20 14.85 10.86
CA LEU A 52 -0.05 14.70 9.43
C LEU A 52 1.23 14.95 8.62
N ASN A 53 1.84 16.12 8.79
CA ASN A 53 3.05 16.49 8.05
C ASN A 53 4.21 15.53 8.36
N PHE A 54 4.40 15.18 9.64
CA PHE A 54 5.42 14.21 10.05
C PHE A 54 5.29 12.90 9.26
N TYR A 55 4.11 12.28 9.29
CA TYR A 55 3.91 10.98 8.65
C TYR A 55 3.93 11.02 7.12
N LEU A 56 3.41 12.08 6.49
CA LEU A 56 3.49 12.24 5.03
C LEU A 56 4.94 12.41 4.56
N VAL A 57 5.76 13.19 5.29
CA VAL A 57 7.18 13.32 4.98
C VAL A 57 7.89 11.99 5.19
N THR A 58 7.65 11.31 6.32
CA THR A 58 8.28 10.00 6.58
C THR A 58 7.96 8.98 5.49
N ILE A 59 6.70 8.86 5.08
CA ILE A 59 6.32 7.86 4.08
C ILE A 59 6.88 8.19 2.69
N PHE A 60 6.97 9.47 2.35
CA PHE A 60 7.60 9.91 1.12
C PHE A 60 9.11 9.62 1.11
N LEU A 61 9.81 9.85 2.22
CA LEU A 61 11.23 9.50 2.35
C LEU A 61 11.46 8.00 2.24
N ILE A 62 10.61 7.17 2.87
CA ILE A 62 10.68 5.71 2.73
C ILE A 62 10.46 5.30 1.26
N PHE A 63 9.50 5.89 0.57
CA PHE A 63 9.29 5.66 -0.87
C PHE A 63 10.54 6.01 -1.68
N CYS A 64 11.12 7.20 -1.49
CA CYS A 64 12.34 7.60 -2.18
C CYS A 64 13.49 6.63 -1.94
N GLY A 65 13.68 6.17 -0.69
CA GLY A 65 14.68 5.16 -0.34
C GLY A 65 14.43 3.81 -1.01
N ALA A 66 13.18 3.34 -1.00
CA ALA A 66 12.79 2.09 -1.66
C ALA A 66 12.99 2.15 -3.18
N MET A 67 12.72 3.31 -3.80
CA MET A 67 12.91 3.54 -5.24
C MET A 67 14.38 3.67 -5.62
N ALA A 68 15.20 4.29 -4.77
CA ALA A 68 16.64 4.32 -4.96
C ALA A 68 17.20 2.88 -5.06
N LEU A 69 16.76 1.96 -4.20
CA LEU A 69 17.17 0.55 -4.26
C LEU A 69 16.76 -0.16 -5.56
N GLN A 70 15.71 0.30 -6.26
CA GLN A 70 15.34 -0.27 -7.55
C GLN A 70 16.28 0.17 -8.68
N HIS A 71 17.07 1.23 -8.47
CA HIS A 71 17.97 1.73 -9.48
C HIS A 71 19.04 0.67 -9.84
N PRO A 72 19.21 0.29 -11.12
CA PRO A 72 20.11 -0.77 -11.53
C PRO A 72 21.55 -0.58 -11.03
N LYS A 73 22.06 0.67 -11.06
CA LYS A 73 23.42 1.01 -10.59
C LYS A 73 23.70 0.66 -9.11
N LEU A 74 22.69 0.54 -8.25
CA LEU A 74 22.92 0.19 -6.85
C LEU A 74 23.15 -1.32 -6.64
N ASN A 75 22.89 -2.16 -7.65
CA ASN A 75 23.08 -3.61 -7.59
C ASN A 75 22.54 -4.26 -6.31
N ALA A 76 21.45 -3.72 -5.76
CA ALA A 76 20.88 -4.19 -4.51
C ALA A 76 20.29 -5.60 -4.69
N ASN A 77 20.56 -6.48 -3.72
CA ASN A 77 20.05 -7.85 -3.71
C ASN A 77 18.50 -7.86 -3.72
N THR A 78 17.89 -8.72 -4.53
CA THR A 78 16.43 -8.90 -4.62
C THR A 78 15.78 -9.16 -3.27
N ASN A 79 16.44 -9.91 -2.38
CA ASN A 79 15.95 -10.16 -1.02
C ASN A 79 15.90 -8.87 -0.19
N VAL A 80 16.89 -7.98 -0.34
CA VAL A 80 16.92 -6.68 0.35
C VAL A 80 15.81 -5.78 -0.18
N LYS A 81 15.62 -5.73 -1.50
CA LYS A 81 14.52 -5.00 -2.13
C LYS A 81 13.17 -5.46 -1.59
N MET A 82 12.93 -6.78 -1.57
CA MET A 82 11.70 -7.36 -1.05
C MET A 82 11.51 -7.07 0.44
N PHE A 83 12.57 -7.22 1.24
CA PHE A 83 12.52 -6.93 2.67
C PHE A 83 12.14 -5.47 2.96
N VAL A 84 12.73 -4.52 2.22
CA VAL A 84 12.37 -3.09 2.36
C VAL A 84 10.91 -2.84 1.97
N PHE A 85 10.40 -3.46 0.90
CA PHE A 85 8.98 -3.37 0.55
C PHE A 85 8.06 -3.91 1.65
N VAL A 86 8.40 -5.06 2.24
CA VAL A 86 7.63 -5.65 3.34
C VAL A 86 7.67 -4.78 4.59
N LEU A 87 8.84 -4.25 4.95
CA LEU A 87 8.96 -3.32 6.08
C LEU A 87 8.17 -2.04 5.84
N TRP A 88 8.20 -1.51 4.61
CA TRP A 88 7.41 -0.34 4.26
C TRP A 88 5.91 -0.62 4.33
N ALA A 89 5.45 -1.78 3.88
CA ALA A 89 4.06 -2.23 4.05
C ALA A 89 3.68 -2.46 5.52
N ALA A 90 4.61 -2.92 6.37
CA ALA A 90 4.39 -3.06 7.80
C ALA A 90 4.38 -1.72 8.53
N TYR A 91 5.13 -0.72 8.04
CA TYR A 91 5.25 0.60 8.67
C TYR A 91 3.90 1.28 8.89
N GLY A 92 2.90 1.04 8.02
CA GLY A 92 1.54 1.58 8.17
C GLY A 92 0.85 1.22 9.50
N ILE A 93 1.31 0.19 10.21
CA ILE A 93 0.85 -0.15 11.56
C ILE A 93 1.21 0.97 12.55
N VAL A 94 2.37 1.60 12.43
CA VAL A 94 2.85 2.65 13.33
C VAL A 94 1.92 3.88 13.36
N PRO A 95 1.63 4.56 12.23
CA PRO A 95 0.69 5.68 12.23
C PRO A 95 -0.72 5.24 12.60
N THR A 96 -1.14 4.01 12.29
CA THR A 96 -2.47 3.49 12.66
C THR A 96 -2.62 3.37 14.19
N ILE A 97 -1.63 2.80 14.86
CA ILE A 97 -1.61 2.69 16.33
C ILE A 97 -1.54 4.08 16.95
N HIS A 98 -0.63 4.94 16.49
CA HIS A 98 -0.49 6.28 17.04
C HIS A 98 -1.77 7.11 16.87
N TRP A 99 -2.38 7.06 15.69
CA TRP A 99 -3.66 7.69 15.41
C TRP A 99 -4.75 7.22 16.37
N THR A 100 -4.85 5.90 16.59
CA THR A 100 -5.82 5.30 17.52
C THR A 100 -5.68 5.88 18.93
N PHE A 101 -4.46 6.05 19.42
CA PHE A 101 -4.21 6.66 20.72
C PHE A 101 -4.60 8.13 20.79
N ILE A 102 -4.21 8.94 19.79
CA ILE A 102 -4.53 10.37 19.76
C ILE A 102 -6.04 10.61 19.71
N MET A 103 -6.78 9.77 19.00
CA MET A 103 -8.24 9.89 18.87
C MET A 103 -9.03 9.47 20.12
N GLY A 104 -8.36 8.99 21.17
CA GLY A 104 -9.00 8.51 22.40
C GLY A 104 -9.41 7.03 22.36
N GLY A 105 -8.83 6.24 21.46
CA GLY A 105 -9.05 4.79 21.35
C GLY A 105 -10.35 4.40 20.65
N PHE A 106 -10.75 3.14 20.82
CA PHE A 106 -11.91 2.52 20.14
C PHE A 106 -13.28 3.08 20.54
N ALA A 107 -13.36 3.89 21.61
CA ALA A 107 -14.57 4.63 21.94
C ALA A 107 -14.86 5.73 20.90
N ASN A 108 -13.85 6.16 20.15
CA ASN A 108 -14.03 7.12 19.07
C ASN A 108 -14.74 6.46 17.87
N PRO A 109 -15.88 7.01 17.39
CA PRO A 109 -16.63 6.43 16.28
C PRO A 109 -15.82 6.30 14.97
N LEU A 110 -14.90 7.24 14.72
CA LEU A 110 -14.04 7.19 13.54
C LEU A 110 -13.06 6.01 13.63
N VAL A 111 -12.45 5.81 14.80
CA VAL A 111 -11.50 4.71 15.05
C VAL A 111 -12.21 3.37 14.93
N SER A 112 -13.36 3.19 15.58
CA SER A 112 -14.09 1.92 15.57
C SER A 112 -14.62 1.55 14.17
N MET A 113 -14.97 2.54 13.35
CA MET A 113 -15.37 2.34 11.97
C MET A 113 -14.20 1.91 11.06
N LEU A 114 -13.01 2.50 11.25
CA LEU A 114 -11.96 2.45 10.23
C LEU A 114 -10.82 1.48 10.55
N ILE A 115 -10.59 1.14 11.82
CA ILE A 115 -9.63 0.08 12.16
C ILE A 115 -10.01 -1.26 11.49
N PRO A 116 -11.27 -1.72 11.49
CA PRO A 116 -11.66 -2.90 10.73
C PRO A 116 -11.37 -2.79 9.23
N ARG A 117 -11.48 -1.59 8.66
CA ARG A 117 -11.15 -1.35 7.24
C ARG A 117 -9.66 -1.50 6.99
N VAL A 118 -8.81 -0.93 7.84
CA VAL A 118 -7.35 -1.10 7.77
C VAL A 118 -6.97 -2.58 7.93
N MET A 119 -7.56 -3.28 8.89
CA MET A 119 -7.34 -4.73 9.07
C MET A 119 -7.77 -5.54 7.85
N GLY A 120 -8.91 -5.19 7.24
CA GLY A 120 -9.36 -5.81 5.99
C GLY A 120 -8.37 -5.58 4.85
N MET A 121 -7.81 -4.38 4.72
CA MET A 121 -6.79 -4.06 3.73
C MET A 121 -5.51 -4.92 3.91
N TYR A 122 -5.03 -5.05 5.15
CA TYR A 122 -3.91 -5.93 5.48
C TYR A 122 -4.23 -7.40 5.23
N SER A 123 -5.47 -7.83 5.47
CA SER A 123 -5.90 -9.22 5.24
C SER A 123 -5.92 -9.57 3.75
N ILE A 124 -6.50 -8.70 2.92
CA ILE A 124 -6.54 -8.87 1.45
C ILE A 124 -5.10 -8.87 0.90
N SER A 125 -4.31 -7.85 1.27
CA SER A 125 -2.95 -7.67 0.76
C SER A 125 -2.00 -8.77 1.24
N GLY A 126 -2.10 -9.17 2.51
CA GLY A 126 -1.32 -10.27 3.10
C GLY A 126 -1.65 -11.61 2.45
N THR A 127 -2.94 -11.89 2.20
CA THR A 127 -3.36 -13.09 1.47
C THR A 127 -2.80 -13.11 0.05
N ALA A 128 -2.89 -11.98 -0.68
CA ALA A 128 -2.32 -11.84 -2.01
C ALA A 128 -0.81 -12.17 -2.02
N PHE A 129 -0.08 -11.59 -1.07
CA PHE A 129 1.35 -11.77 -0.94
C PHE A 129 1.72 -13.21 -0.59
N LEU A 130 0.97 -13.85 0.31
CA LEU A 130 1.16 -15.26 0.65
C LEU A 130 0.94 -16.18 -0.57
N ILE A 131 -0.13 -15.96 -1.33
CA ILE A 131 -0.39 -16.71 -2.57
C ILE A 131 0.76 -16.54 -3.56
N TYR A 132 1.19 -15.29 -3.80
CA TYR A 132 2.28 -14.97 -4.72
C TYR A 132 3.63 -15.59 -4.32
N LEU A 133 3.96 -15.59 -3.02
CA LEU A 133 5.20 -16.15 -2.50
C LEU A 133 5.18 -17.68 -2.50
N THR A 134 4.07 -18.27 -2.08
CA THR A 134 3.96 -19.73 -1.94
C THR A 134 3.77 -20.43 -3.30
N LYS A 135 3.46 -19.68 -4.36
CA LYS A 135 3.18 -20.20 -5.71
C LYS A 135 2.03 -21.20 -5.74
N VAL A 136 1.02 -20.98 -4.90
CA VAL A 136 -0.19 -21.80 -4.85
C VAL A 136 -1.22 -21.23 -5.82
N PRO A 137 -1.89 -22.06 -6.65
CA PRO A 137 -1.92 -23.53 -6.65
C PRO A 137 -0.89 -24.23 -7.55
N GLU A 138 -0.16 -23.52 -8.40
CA GLU A 138 0.72 -24.12 -9.42
C GLU A 138 1.85 -24.98 -8.84
N ARG A 139 2.27 -24.72 -7.60
CA ARG A 139 3.22 -25.55 -6.85
C ARG A 139 2.76 -27.00 -6.72
N PHE A 140 1.45 -27.24 -6.65
CA PHE A 140 0.90 -28.58 -6.43
C PHE A 140 0.59 -29.32 -7.74
N CYS A 141 0.35 -28.61 -8.84
CA CYS A 141 0.01 -29.21 -10.12
C CYS A 141 0.74 -28.49 -11.27
N ALA A 142 1.98 -28.89 -11.55
CA ALA A 142 2.71 -28.40 -12.71
C ALA A 142 1.93 -28.69 -14.01
N GLY A 143 1.89 -27.72 -14.93
CA GLY A 143 1.21 -27.84 -16.23
C GLY A 143 -0.29 -27.56 -16.22
N LYS A 144 -0.97 -27.54 -15.06
CA LYS A 144 -2.43 -27.31 -14.99
C LYS A 144 -2.82 -25.85 -14.98
N PHE A 145 -1.94 -24.99 -14.48
CA PHE A 145 -2.21 -23.56 -14.24
C PHE A 145 -1.41 -22.63 -15.16
N ASP A 146 -0.85 -23.17 -16.25
CA ASP A 146 0.08 -22.42 -17.12
C ASP A 146 -0.58 -21.21 -17.80
N TYR A 147 -1.88 -21.29 -18.10
CA TYR A 147 -2.64 -20.21 -18.75
C TYR A 147 -3.59 -19.48 -17.80
N LEU A 148 -4.24 -20.20 -16.89
CA LEU A 148 -5.28 -19.67 -16.01
C LEU A 148 -5.14 -20.21 -14.58
N GLY A 149 -5.36 -19.34 -13.60
CA GLY A 149 -5.45 -19.68 -12.18
C GLY A 149 -4.12 -19.81 -11.44
N HIS A 150 -2.98 -19.44 -12.05
CA HIS A 150 -1.70 -19.41 -11.34
C HIS A 150 -1.62 -18.24 -10.34
N SER A 151 -0.75 -18.35 -9.34
CA SER A 151 -0.62 -17.40 -8.23
C SER A 151 -0.44 -15.95 -8.67
N HIS A 152 0.27 -15.70 -9.77
CA HIS A 152 0.50 -14.35 -10.29
C HIS A 152 -0.77 -13.69 -10.86
N GLN A 153 -1.71 -14.47 -11.42
CA GLN A 153 -3.03 -13.94 -11.80
C GLN A 153 -3.85 -13.59 -10.56
N TRP A 154 -3.84 -14.46 -9.54
CA TRP A 154 -4.49 -14.16 -8.26
C TRP A 154 -3.91 -12.92 -7.62
N TRP A 155 -2.59 -12.77 -7.59
CA TRP A 155 -1.91 -11.55 -7.11
C TRP A 155 -2.52 -10.29 -7.73
N HIS A 156 -2.63 -10.24 -9.06
CA HIS A 156 -3.22 -9.08 -9.74
C HIS A 156 -4.68 -8.84 -9.38
N LEU A 157 -5.50 -9.90 -9.29
CA LEU A 157 -6.90 -9.78 -8.87
C LEU A 157 -7.02 -9.23 -7.45
N PHE A 158 -6.21 -9.73 -6.52
CA PHE A 158 -6.19 -9.25 -5.15
C PHE A 158 -5.68 -7.81 -5.05
N VAL A 159 -4.67 -7.42 -5.83
CA VAL A 159 -4.17 -6.03 -5.86
C VAL A 159 -5.26 -5.07 -6.33
N VAL A 160 -6.00 -5.41 -7.40
CA VAL A 160 -7.15 -4.62 -7.87
C VAL A 160 -8.24 -4.56 -6.80
N GLY A 161 -8.58 -5.70 -6.20
CA GLY A 161 -9.56 -5.78 -5.12
C GLY A 161 -9.17 -4.95 -3.91
N ALA A 162 -7.90 -4.97 -3.51
CA ALA A 162 -7.36 -4.17 -2.41
C ALA A 162 -7.43 -2.67 -2.73
N LEU A 163 -7.07 -2.25 -3.95
CA LEU A 163 -7.17 -0.85 -4.37
C LEU A 163 -8.62 -0.36 -4.40
N TYR A 164 -9.54 -1.18 -4.91
CA TYR A 164 -10.97 -0.88 -4.89
C TYR A 164 -11.49 -0.79 -3.44
N TYR A 165 -11.12 -1.74 -2.59
CA TYR A 165 -11.49 -1.76 -1.18
C TYR A 165 -10.98 -0.52 -0.43
N TRP A 166 -9.74 -0.11 -0.69
CA TRP A 166 -9.16 1.10 -0.13
C TRP A 166 -9.83 2.37 -0.66
N HIS A 167 -10.15 2.42 -1.95
CA HIS A 167 -10.88 3.54 -2.54
C HIS A 167 -12.26 3.75 -1.85
N ASN A 168 -13.01 2.66 -1.66
CA ASN A 168 -14.27 2.72 -0.91
C ASN A 168 -14.06 3.17 0.55
N THR A 169 -12.97 2.74 1.18
CA THR A 169 -12.59 3.20 2.52
C THR A 169 -12.29 4.70 2.54
N GLY A 170 -11.61 5.21 1.50
CA GLY A 170 -11.33 6.63 1.32
C GLY A 170 -12.61 7.47 1.16
N ILE A 171 -13.60 6.97 0.41
CA ILE A 171 -14.92 7.63 0.29
C ILE A 171 -15.59 7.74 1.67
N MET A 172 -15.62 6.65 2.45
CA MET A 172 -16.18 6.67 3.81
C MET A 172 -15.47 7.69 4.72
N TYR A 173 -14.14 7.76 4.64
CA TYR A 173 -13.35 8.77 5.35
C TYR A 173 -13.75 10.20 4.94
N ALA A 174 -13.84 10.45 3.64
CA ALA A 174 -14.19 11.75 3.11
C ALA A 174 -15.59 12.17 3.55
N GLU A 175 -16.58 11.28 3.42
CA GLU A 175 -17.95 11.51 3.89
C GLU A 175 -18.02 11.80 5.39
N TYR A 176 -17.28 11.04 6.20
CA TYR A 176 -17.21 11.31 7.63
C TYR A 176 -16.66 12.72 7.90
N ARG A 177 -15.57 13.11 7.24
CA ARG A 177 -14.91 14.41 7.43
C ARG A 177 -15.73 15.57 6.90
N MET A 178 -16.50 15.38 5.84
CA MET A 178 -17.45 16.39 5.34
C MET A 178 -18.55 16.69 6.36
N ASN A 179 -18.96 15.68 7.14
CA ASN A 179 -20.02 15.82 8.16
C ASN A 179 -19.49 16.14 9.57
N HIS A 180 -18.19 15.91 9.82
CA HIS A 180 -17.56 16.09 11.13
C HIS A 180 -16.23 16.85 10.97
N GLY A 181 -16.33 18.17 11.10
CA GLY A 181 -15.16 19.06 11.14
C GLY A 181 -14.31 18.84 12.40
N CYS A 182 -13.09 19.38 12.37
CA CYS A 182 -12.28 19.44 13.58
C CYS A 182 -12.87 20.46 14.54
N ALA A 183 -12.82 20.17 15.84
CA ALA A 183 -13.07 21.20 16.84
C ALA A 183 -12.06 22.33 16.60
N THR A 184 -12.55 23.54 16.35
CA THR A 184 -11.68 24.71 16.21
C THR A 184 -10.95 24.88 17.54
N SER A 185 -9.64 24.59 17.56
CA SER A 185 -8.81 25.04 18.67
C SER A 185 -8.76 26.55 18.57
N LEU A 186 -9.72 27.23 19.19
CA LEU A 186 -9.54 28.62 19.61
C LEU A 186 -8.33 28.60 20.54
N ARG A 187 -7.15 28.87 19.97
CA ARG A 187 -6.01 29.35 20.74
C ARG A 187 -6.47 30.67 21.35
N LEU A 188 -6.96 30.61 22.59
CA LEU A 188 -6.95 31.76 23.46
C LEU A 188 -5.50 31.95 23.88
N ASP A 189 -4.73 32.59 23.00
CA ASP A 189 -3.41 33.12 23.33
C ASP A 189 -3.66 34.28 24.32
N TYR A 190 -3.52 34.00 25.61
CA TYR A 190 -3.41 35.00 26.70
C TYR A 190 -1.94 35.18 27.07
#